data_AF-A0A0U4Z4Y1-F1
#
_entry.id   AF-A0A0U4Z4Y1-F1
#
_cell.length_a   1.000
_cell.length_b   1.000
_cell.length_c   1.000
_cell.angle_alpha   90.00
_cell.angle_beta   90.00
_cell.angle_gamma   90.00
#
_symmetry.space_group_name_H-M   'P 1'
#
loop_
_entity.id
_entity.type
_entity.pdbx_description
1 polymer ?
#
loop_
_entity_poly.entity_id
_entity_poly.type
_entity_poly.pdbx_seq_one_letter_code
_entity_poly.pdbx_strand_id
1 'polypeptide(L)'
;MHCSHHVFCNETRYVLGNPVWRFLFNASFPNTEFFPGAGAYHAMEIQFFFGAYKQENATDFQREVGWVMQKACVDFAKDPTQGPGWAQVPEIGVFRVWSYAVC
;
A
#
# COMPACT_ATOMS: atom_id res chain seq x y z
N MET A 1 4.90 13.68 -1.42
CA MET A 1 6.26 13.39 -0.92
C MET A 1 6.84 12.07 -1.47
N HIS A 2 6.67 11.79 -2.76
CA HIS A 2 7.12 10.53 -3.36
C HIS A 2 8.61 10.53 -3.75
N CYS A 3 9.13 11.64 -4.28
CA CYS A 3 10.51 11.70 -4.78
C CYS A 3 11.55 11.55 -3.66
N SER A 4 11.34 12.19 -2.50
CA SER A 4 12.25 12.05 -1.35
C SER A 4 12.28 10.62 -0.81
N HIS A 5 11.11 9.97 -0.73
CA HIS A 5 11.03 8.56 -0.34
C HIS A 5 11.73 7.64 -1.34
N HIS A 6 11.61 7.90 -2.65
CA HIS A 6 12.34 7.14 -3.67
C HIS A 6 13.86 7.21 -3.47
N VAL A 7 14.41 8.41 -3.28
CA VAL A 7 15.84 8.58 -3.02
C VAL A 7 16.25 7.83 -1.76
N PHE A 8 15.53 8.04 -0.65
CA PHE A 8 15.83 7.37 0.62
C PHE A 8 15.87 5.84 0.49
N CYS A 9 14.87 5.25 -0.16
CA CYS A 9 14.80 3.80 -0.35
C CYS A 9 15.93 3.28 -1.25
N ASN A 10 16.30 4.00 -2.31
CA ASN A 10 17.41 3.60 -3.18
C ASN A 10 18.76 3.67 -2.44
N GLU A 11 19.02 4.73 -1.69
CA GLU A 11 20.24 4.84 -0.88
C GLU A 11 20.31 3.70 0.15
N THR A 12 19.20 3.41 0.83
CA THR A 12 19.12 2.31 1.80
C THR A 12 19.38 0.95 1.15
N ARG A 13 18.87 0.72 -0.06
CA ARG A 13 19.02 -0.56 -0.78
C ARG A 13 20.40 -0.74 -1.41
N TYR A 14 20.89 0.27 -2.12
CA TYR A 14 22.07 0.16 -2.99
C TYR A 14 23.36 0.65 -2.32
N VAL A 15 23.27 1.59 -1.37
CA VAL A 15 24.44 2.11 -0.65
C VAL A 15 24.64 1.40 0.68
N LEU A 16 23.57 1.21 1.47
CA LEU A 16 23.68 0.52 2.77
C LEU A 16 23.55 -1.00 2.65
N GLY A 17 23.00 -1.51 1.55
CA GLY A 17 22.83 -2.94 1.33
C GLY A 17 21.67 -3.57 2.11
N ASN A 18 20.80 -2.75 2.71
CA ASN A 18 19.67 -3.25 3.49
C ASN A 18 18.50 -3.64 2.57
N PRO A 19 17.76 -4.73 2.89
CA PRO A 19 16.51 -5.02 2.21
C PRO A 19 15.49 -3.89 2.38
N VAL A 20 14.86 -3.49 1.27
CA VAL A 20 13.84 -2.43 1.27
C VAL A 20 12.68 -2.87 0.40
N TRP A 21 11.46 -2.68 0.90
CA TRP A 21 10.23 -2.88 0.16
C TRP A 21 9.46 -1.57 0.09
N ARG A 22 8.88 -1.30 -1.08
CA ARG A 22 8.07 -0.10 -1.31
C ARG A 22 6.69 -0.51 -1.78
N PHE A 23 5.69 0.28 -1.41
CA PHE A 23 4.37 0.19 -2.01
C PHE A 23 3.86 1.57 -2.44
N LEU A 24 2.89 1.56 -3.34
CA LEU A 24 2.10 2.71 -3.75
C LEU A 24 0.63 2.42 -3.46
N PHE A 25 0.02 3.25 -2.62
CA PHE A 25 -1.42 3.25 -2.44
C PHE A 25 -2.06 4.22 -3.43
N ASN A 26 -2.83 3.67 -4.37
CA ASN A 26 -3.53 4.36 -5.45
C ASN A 26 -4.96 3.80 -5.62
N ALA A 27 -5.57 3.38 -4.51
CA ALA A 27 -6.96 2.93 -4.46
C ALA A 27 -7.86 4.06 -3.92
N SER A 28 -9.05 4.22 -4.48
CA SER A 28 -10.06 5.16 -3.99
C SER A 28 -11.43 4.50 -3.95
N PHE A 29 -12.24 4.91 -2.99
CA PHE A 29 -13.57 4.35 -2.76
C PHE A 29 -14.54 5.45 -2.34
N PRO A 30 -15.71 5.60 -2.99
CA PRO A 30 -16.63 6.72 -2.74
C PRO A 30 -17.06 6.90 -1.28
N ASN A 31 -17.14 5.80 -0.51
CA ASN A 31 -17.52 5.81 0.90
C ASN A 31 -16.41 6.29 1.85
N THR A 32 -15.17 6.44 1.37
CA THR A 32 -14.00 6.84 2.17
C THR A 32 -13.21 8.00 1.56
N GLU A 33 -13.71 8.61 0.48
CA GLU A 33 -13.15 9.86 -0.04
C GLU A 33 -13.38 11.02 0.94
N PHE A 34 -12.41 11.92 1.03
CA PHE A 34 -12.53 13.11 1.89
C PHE A 34 -13.54 14.13 1.34
N PHE A 35 -13.59 14.29 0.02
CA PHE A 35 -14.63 15.00 -0.74
C PHE A 35 -14.75 14.33 -2.11
N PRO A 36 -15.87 14.52 -2.84
CA PRO A 36 -16.06 13.89 -4.15
C PRO A 36 -14.90 14.18 -5.11
N GLY A 37 -14.25 13.12 -5.60
CA GLY A 37 -13.12 13.23 -6.53
C GLY A 37 -11.76 13.48 -5.87
N ALA A 38 -11.66 13.41 -4.53
CA ALA A 38 -10.38 13.45 -3.83
C ALA A 38 -9.46 12.27 -4.20
N GLY A 39 -10.03 11.15 -4.65
CA GLY A 39 -9.28 9.95 -4.98
C GLY A 39 -8.49 9.41 -3.78
N ALA A 40 -7.32 8.84 -4.06
CA ALA A 40 -6.37 8.43 -3.02
C ALA A 40 -5.67 9.67 -2.44
N TYR A 41 -6.10 10.09 -1.25
CA TYR A 41 -5.55 11.27 -0.57
C TYR A 41 -4.50 10.90 0.49
N HIS A 42 -3.76 11.89 0.98
CA HIS A 42 -2.70 11.68 1.98
C HIS A 42 -3.25 11.06 3.26
N ALA A 43 -2.60 9.99 3.75
CA ALA A 43 -2.98 9.22 4.94
C ALA A 43 -4.27 8.40 4.82
N MET A 44 -4.88 8.31 3.63
CA MET A 44 -6.06 7.47 3.39
C MET A 44 -5.78 5.98 3.64
N GLU A 45 -4.56 5.52 3.43
CA GLU A 45 -4.15 4.12 3.57
C GLU A 45 -4.14 3.65 5.04
N ILE A 46 -4.05 4.58 6.00
CA ILE A 46 -3.94 4.27 7.44
C ILE A 46 -5.17 3.49 7.93
N GLN A 47 -6.37 3.92 7.55
CA GLN A 47 -7.61 3.21 7.93
C GLN A 47 -7.67 1.78 7.38
N PHE A 48 -6.97 1.46 6.29
CA PHE A 48 -6.90 0.10 5.74
C PHE A 48 -5.95 -0.78 6.56
N PHE A 49 -4.78 -0.26 6.96
CA PHE A 49 -3.85 -0.96 7.85
C PHE A 49 -4.48 -1.40 9.17
N PHE A 50 -5.45 -0.62 9.69
CA PHE A 50 -6.15 -0.93 10.95
C PHE A 50 -7.54 -1.54 10.76
N GLY A 51 -8.01 -1.70 9.52
CA GLY A 51 -9.39 -2.16 9.26
C GLY A 51 -10.46 -1.20 9.77
N ALA A 52 -10.10 0.06 9.99
CA ALA A 52 -10.90 1.10 10.61
C ALA A 52 -11.63 2.00 9.58
N TYR A 53 -11.65 1.60 8.31
CA TYR A 53 -12.37 2.34 7.26
C TYR A 53 -13.89 2.16 7.37
N LYS A 54 -14.65 3.10 6.80
CA LYS A 54 -16.13 3.04 6.82
C LYS A 54 -16.63 1.77 6.11
N GLN A 55 -17.28 0.87 6.86
CA GLN A 55 -17.78 -0.41 6.34
C GLN A 55 -19.10 -0.27 5.56
N GLU A 56 -19.89 0.75 5.87
CA GLU A 56 -21.11 1.05 5.13
C GLU A 56 -20.76 1.42 3.67
N ASN A 57 -21.45 0.77 2.73
CA ASN A 57 -21.21 0.85 1.29
C ASN A 57 -19.79 0.44 0.84
N ALA A 58 -19.06 -0.32 1.66
CA ALA A 58 -17.77 -0.87 1.25
C ALA A 58 -17.95 -1.95 0.19
N THR A 59 -17.17 -1.86 -0.89
CA THR A 59 -17.15 -2.86 -1.95
C THR A 59 -16.34 -4.08 -1.52
N ASP A 60 -16.54 -5.23 -2.18
CA ASP A 60 -15.70 -6.41 -1.95
C ASP A 60 -14.23 -6.11 -2.25
N PHE A 61 -13.98 -5.30 -3.28
CA PHE A 61 -12.63 -4.84 -3.58
C PHE A 61 -12.01 -4.00 -2.47
N GLN A 62 -12.79 -3.14 -1.80
CA GLN A 62 -12.31 -2.37 -0.65
C GLN A 62 -11.91 -3.27 0.51
N ARG A 63 -12.73 -4.29 0.78
CA ARG A 63 -12.45 -5.30 1.81
C ARG A 63 -11.17 -6.07 1.48
N GLU A 64 -11.00 -6.47 0.22
CA GLU A 64 -9.80 -7.16 -0.26
C GLU A 64 -8.55 -6.30 -0.09
N VAL A 65 -8.58 -5.02 -0.49
CA VAL A 65 -7.45 -4.10 -0.29
C VAL A 65 -7.09 -3.99 1.19
N GLY A 66 -8.08 -3.82 2.07
CA GLY A 66 -7.86 -3.78 3.52
C GLY A 66 -7.21 -5.07 4.05
N TRP A 67 -7.71 -6.22 3.62
CA TRP A 67 -7.18 -7.52 4.03
C TRP A 67 -5.74 -7.73 3.54
N VAL A 68 -5.45 -7.45 2.26
CA VAL A 68 -4.09 -7.60 1.70
C VAL A 68 -3.11 -6.66 2.39
N MET A 69 -3.49 -5.41 2.67
CA MET A 69 -2.63 -4.47 3.39
C MET A 69 -2.31 -4.92 4.83
N GLN A 70 -3.31 -5.41 5.56
CA GLN A 70 -3.12 -5.96 6.90
C GLN A 70 -2.21 -7.19 6.87
N LYS A 71 -2.48 -8.12 5.93
CA LYS A 71 -1.66 -9.31 5.74
C LYS A 71 -0.22 -8.95 5.43
N ALA A 72 0.02 -8.04 4.48
CA ALA A 72 1.35 -7.57 4.10
C ALA A 72 2.11 -6.96 5.31
N CYS A 73 1.44 -6.16 6.13
CA CYS A 73 2.00 -5.59 7.35
C CYS A 73 2.38 -6.68 8.36
N VAL A 74 1.47 -7.63 8.60
CA VAL A 74 1.69 -8.74 9.55
C VAL A 74 2.79 -9.69 9.09
N ASP A 75 2.81 -10.02 7.79
CA ASP A 75 3.83 -10.91 7.22
C ASP A 75 5.22 -10.28 7.35
N PHE A 76 5.35 -8.99 7.03
CA PHE A 76 6.59 -8.24 7.22
C PHE A 76 7.02 -8.17 8.69
N ALA A 77 6.07 -7.90 9.60
CA ALA A 77 6.37 -7.82 11.02
C ALA A 77 6.80 -9.17 11.62
N LYS A 78 6.28 -10.29 11.12
CA LYS A 78 6.63 -11.65 11.57
C LYS A 78 7.97 -12.10 11.00
N ASP A 79 8.21 -11.85 9.72
CA ASP A 79 9.44 -12.22 9.03
C ASP A 79 9.85 -11.11 8.05
N PRO A 80 10.64 -10.13 8.51
CA PRO A 80 11.05 -9.02 7.68
C PRO A 80 12.04 -9.46 6.58
N THR A 81 12.58 -10.68 6.60
CA THR A 81 13.50 -11.16 5.56
C THR A 81 12.76 -11.61 4.30
N GLN A 82 11.57 -12.17 4.47
CA GLN A 82 10.69 -12.61 3.38
C GLN A 82 9.87 -11.46 2.80
N GLY A 83 9.76 -10.36 3.54
CA GLY A 83 9.08 -9.17 3.06
C GLY A 83 7.55 -9.26 3.15
N PRO A 84 6.84 -8.25 2.64
CA PRO A 84 5.39 -8.12 2.72
C PRO A 84 4.63 -8.89 1.61
N GLY A 85 5.29 -9.75 0.83
CA GLY A 85 4.68 -10.52 -0.25
C GLY A 85 4.95 -10.02 -1.68
N TRP A 86 5.89 -9.07 -1.86
CA TRP A 86 6.41 -8.67 -3.17
C TRP A 86 7.93 -8.47 -3.12
N ALA A 87 8.54 -8.30 -4.29
CA ALA A 87 9.98 -8.11 -4.43
C ALA A 87 10.49 -6.80 -3.80
N GLN A 88 11.78 -6.76 -3.46
CA GLN A 88 12.44 -5.58 -2.92
C GLN A 88 12.53 -4.45 -3.96
N VAL A 89 13.04 -3.28 -3.59
CA VAL A 89 13.43 -2.24 -4.56
C VAL A 89 14.37 -2.83 -5.62
N PRO A 90 14.11 -2.62 -6.94
CA PRO A 90 13.31 -1.52 -7.51
C PRO A 90 11.80 -1.79 -7.68
N GLU A 91 11.32 -2.99 -7.42
CA GLU A 91 9.90 -3.32 -7.55
C GLU A 91 9.03 -2.59 -6.50
N ILE A 92 7.77 -2.35 -6.86
CA ILE A 92 6.80 -1.61 -6.03
C ILE A 92 5.51 -2.42 -5.95
N GLY A 93 5.06 -2.74 -4.74
CA GLY A 93 3.71 -3.27 -4.51
C GLY A 93 2.66 -2.20 -4.78
N VAL A 94 1.61 -2.49 -5.54
CA VAL A 94 0.61 -1.48 -5.93
C VAL A 94 -0.78 -1.87 -5.46
N PHE A 95 -1.37 -1.04 -4.60
CA PHE A 95 -2.79 -1.12 -4.23
C PHE A 95 -3.56 -0.13 -5.11
N ARG A 96 -4.25 -0.58 -6.14
CA ARG A 96 -4.92 0.32 -7.11
C ARG A 96 -6.37 -0.05 -7.36
N VAL A 97 -7.19 0.91 -7.77
CA VAL A 97 -8.54 0.65 -8.31
C VAL A 97 -8.51 -0.36 -9.45
N TRP A 98 -9.60 -1.13 -9.62
CA TRP A 98 -9.79 -2.03 -10.77
C TRP A 98 -9.65 -1.24 -12.08
N SER A 99 -8.45 -1.27 -12.64
CA SER A 99 -8.21 -1.08 -14.05
C SER A 99 -7.37 -2.28 -14.46
N TYR A 100 -7.97 -3.10 -15.31
CA TYR A 100 -7.49 -4.34 -15.94
C TYR A 100 -6.18 -4.93 -15.41
N ALA A 101 -6.28 -6.18 -14.96
CA ALA A 101 -5.21 -7.09 -14.57
C ALA A 101 -3.83 -6.75 -15.15
N VAL A 102 -2.81 -6.71 -14.30
CA VAL A 102 -1.53 -7.31 -14.65
C VAL A 102 -1.02 -8.02 -13.41
N CYS A 103 -0.86 -9.34 -13.56
CA CYS A 103 -0.22 -10.28 -12.67
C CYS A 103 1.24 -9.91 -12.38
#